data_AF-A0AAN8GF03-F1
#
_entry.id   AF-A0AAN8GF03-F1
#
_cell.length_a   1.000
_cell.length_b   1.000
_cell.length_c   1.000
_cell.angle_alpha   90.00
_cell.angle_beta   90.00
_cell.angle_gamma   90.00
#
_symmetry.space_group_name_H-M   'P 1'
#
loop_
_entity.id
_entity.type
_entity.pdbx_description
1 polymer ?
#
loop_
_entity_poly.entity_id
_entity_poly.type
_entity_poly.pdbx_seq_one_letter_code
_entity_poly.pdbx_strand_id
1 'polypeptide(L)'
;MRDLLALFDSQVKVGVAAHKTLRTEYSCPKLIVQIIAVEILSGLCFVPENGHCKVLTALTQVSSVLGERTRFQTLVSELHRSYPSEKETDRTRIAILGLINALLRTGHAEASLEFRVHLRCEFLMLGMARTATLIRPQASNRLQDHLDLFEMMRKEDEIVLSGRNSEDSGASSPVNFESAGDIAEALHSKLKSSPALPHFMSLLQHMFMVSFTGYSIH
;
A
#
# COMPACT_ATOMS: atom_id res chain seq x y z
N MET A 1 -3.77 24.37 18.88
CA MET A 1 -4.44 23.68 17.74
C MET A 1 -3.93 24.20 16.39
N ARG A 2 -3.96 25.51 16.10
CA ARG A 2 -3.32 26.09 14.88
C ARG A 2 -1.80 25.84 14.81
N ASP A 3 -1.11 25.94 15.95
CA ASP A 3 0.34 25.69 16.00
C ASP A 3 0.70 24.21 15.80
N LEU A 4 -0.19 23.29 16.18
CA LEU A 4 -0.02 21.85 16.01
C LEU A 4 -0.18 21.46 14.53
N LEU A 5 -1.16 22.04 13.84
CA LEU A 5 -1.37 21.87 12.40
C LEU A 5 -0.25 22.51 11.58
N ALA A 6 0.28 23.67 11.99
CA ALA A 6 1.42 24.31 11.34
C ALA A 6 2.72 23.50 11.54
N LEU A 7 2.93 22.96 12.75
CA LEU A 7 4.03 22.04 13.03
C LEU A 7 3.88 20.75 12.21
N PHE A 8 2.67 20.20 12.13
CA PHE A 8 2.35 19.02 11.31
C PHE A 8 2.66 19.27 9.83
N ASP A 9 2.15 20.36 9.25
CA ASP A 9 2.39 20.70 7.84
C ASP A 9 3.87 21.01 7.58
N SER A 10 4.59 21.56 8.57
CA SER A 10 6.04 21.73 8.53
C SER A 10 6.76 20.38 8.55
N GLN A 11 6.38 19.44 9.42
CA GLN A 11 6.99 18.10 9.50
C GLN A 11 6.75 17.30 8.22
N VAL A 12 5.55 17.42 7.63
CA VAL A 12 5.25 16.84 6.31
C VAL A 12 6.17 17.44 5.24
N LYS A 13 6.30 18.77 5.16
CA LYS A 13 7.20 19.44 4.20
C LYS A 13 8.67 19.04 4.38
N VAL A 14 9.14 18.92 5.62
CA VAL A 14 10.51 18.47 5.94
C VAL A 14 10.71 17.03 5.49
N GLY A 15 9.78 16.12 5.80
CA GLY A 15 9.88 14.72 5.39
C GLY A 15 9.88 14.55 3.87
N VAL A 16 9.04 15.32 3.19
CA VAL A 16 8.96 15.43 1.73
C VAL A 16 10.28 15.96 1.13
N ALA A 17 10.84 17.02 1.69
CA ALA A 17 12.10 17.61 1.21
C ALA A 17 13.29 16.66 1.40
N ALA A 18 13.31 15.91 2.52
CA ALA A 18 14.29 14.85 2.75
C ALA A 18 14.18 13.73 1.71
N HIS A 19 12.95 13.32 1.37
CA HIS A 19 12.69 12.33 0.33
C HIS A 19 13.17 12.80 -1.05
N LYS A 20 13.04 14.10 -1.39
CA LYS A 20 13.52 14.68 -2.65
C LYS A 20 15.05 14.50 -2.88
N THR A 21 15.82 14.32 -1.82
CA THR A 21 17.29 14.23 -1.87
C THR A 21 17.81 12.83 -2.26
N LEU A 22 16.92 11.86 -2.51
CA LEU A 22 17.23 10.45 -2.81
C LEU A 22 18.04 10.21 -4.11
N ARG A 23 18.30 11.24 -4.94
CA ARG A 23 18.95 11.08 -6.25
C ARG A 23 20.46 11.36 -6.32
N THR A 24 21.12 11.76 -5.24
CA THR A 24 22.56 12.09 -5.25
C THR A 24 23.27 11.53 -4.02
N GLU A 25 24.23 10.62 -4.22
CA GLU A 25 25.17 10.02 -3.26
C GLU A 25 24.71 9.93 -1.78
N TYR A 26 24.53 8.69 -1.32
CA TYR A 26 24.14 8.38 0.06
C TYR A 26 25.35 8.51 0.99
N SER A 27 25.62 9.75 1.42
CA SER A 27 26.42 9.96 2.62
C SER A 27 25.57 9.57 3.85
N CYS A 28 26.18 8.94 4.85
CA CYS A 28 25.52 8.49 6.10
C CYS A 28 24.56 9.54 6.72
N PRO A 29 24.86 10.86 6.75
CA PRO A 29 23.93 11.88 7.23
C PRO A 29 22.62 11.98 6.42
N LYS A 30 22.67 11.80 5.09
CA LYS A 30 21.48 11.87 4.22
C LYS A 30 20.55 10.68 4.46
N LEU A 31 21.12 9.49 4.65
CA LEU A 31 20.37 8.27 4.92
C LEU A 31 19.63 8.35 6.27
N ILE A 32 20.32 8.83 7.31
CA ILE A 32 19.70 9.02 8.64
C ILE A 32 18.51 10.00 8.56
N VAL A 33 18.65 11.10 7.83
CA VAL A 33 17.57 12.07 7.64
C VAL A 33 16.38 11.45 6.91
N GLN A 34 16.61 10.60 5.91
CA GLN A 34 15.55 9.89 5.20
C GLN A 34 14.80 8.91 6.11
N ILE A 35 15.52 8.14 6.91
CA ILE A 35 14.93 7.21 7.87
C ILE A 35 14.04 7.98 8.86
N ILE A 36 14.56 9.05 9.46
CA ILE A 36 13.81 9.87 10.42
C ILE A 36 12.58 10.49 9.76
N ALA A 37 12.69 10.99 8.53
CA ALA A 37 11.55 11.53 7.79
C ALA A 37 10.44 10.49 7.63
N VAL A 38 10.78 9.24 7.26
CA VAL A 38 9.81 8.15 7.13
C VAL A 38 9.21 7.76 8.48
N GLU A 39 10.02 7.71 9.55
CA GLU A 39 9.54 7.46 10.92
C GLU A 39 8.55 8.54 11.38
N ILE A 40 8.82 9.81 11.07
CA ILE A 40 7.89 10.94 11.34
C ILE A 40 6.59 10.73 10.58
N LEU A 41 6.64 10.50 9.26
CA LEU A 41 5.43 10.28 8.44
C LEU A 41 4.60 9.10 8.96
N SER A 42 5.26 8.04 9.44
CA SER A 42 4.58 6.90 10.06
C SER A 42 3.83 7.32 11.33
N GLY A 43 4.47 8.06 12.22
CA GLY A 43 3.83 8.61 13.43
C GLY A 43 2.68 9.56 13.11
N LEU A 44 2.82 10.40 12.07
CA LEU A 44 1.77 11.33 11.64
C LEU A 44 0.50 10.63 11.16
N CYS A 45 0.57 9.37 10.71
CA CYS A 45 -0.63 8.61 10.32
C CYS A 45 -1.58 8.38 11.50
N PHE A 46 -1.08 8.35 12.74
CA PHE A 46 -1.86 8.14 13.96
C PHE A 46 -2.49 9.44 14.51
N VAL A 47 -2.22 10.60 13.90
CA VAL A 47 -2.80 11.87 14.33
C VAL A 47 -4.28 11.94 13.90
N PRO A 48 -5.25 12.10 14.83
CA PRO A 48 -6.68 12.07 14.52
C PRO A 48 -7.15 13.18 13.56
N GLU A 49 -6.41 14.28 13.49
CA GLU A 49 -6.72 15.48 12.69
C GLU A 49 -6.40 15.29 11.19
N ASN A 50 -6.92 14.22 10.58
CA ASN A 50 -6.65 13.83 9.19
C ASN A 50 -5.17 13.56 8.88
N GLY A 51 -4.39 13.09 9.87
CA GLY A 51 -2.96 12.85 9.72
C GLY A 51 -2.63 11.88 8.58
N HIS A 52 -3.31 10.72 8.56
CA HIS A 52 -3.25 9.73 7.48
C HIS A 52 -3.49 10.33 6.09
N CYS A 53 -4.58 11.09 5.91
CA CYS A 53 -4.95 11.71 4.64
C CYS A 53 -3.88 12.70 4.16
N LYS A 54 -3.33 13.49 5.08
CA LYS A 54 -2.27 14.44 4.77
C LYS A 54 -0.98 13.75 4.38
N VAL A 55 -0.62 12.64 5.03
CA VAL A 55 0.55 11.82 4.63
C VAL A 55 0.37 11.26 3.22
N LEU A 56 -0.80 10.67 2.91
CA LEU A 56 -1.09 10.17 1.55
C LEU A 56 -1.06 11.29 0.50
N THR A 57 -1.60 12.47 0.83
CA THR A 57 -1.57 13.64 -0.04
C THR A 57 -0.13 14.08 -0.30
N ALA A 58 0.69 14.15 0.74
CA ALA A 58 2.10 14.52 0.63
C ALA A 58 2.89 13.54 -0.24
N LEU A 59 2.73 12.23 -0.04
CA LEU A 59 3.37 11.20 -0.86
C LEU A 59 2.95 11.33 -2.34
N THR A 60 1.68 11.66 -2.60
CA THR A 60 1.16 11.90 -3.96
C THR A 60 1.75 13.16 -4.60
N GLN A 61 1.94 14.23 -3.82
CA GLN A 61 2.58 15.45 -4.33
C GLN A 61 4.06 15.22 -4.62
N VAL A 62 4.75 14.46 -3.76
CA VAL A 62 6.18 14.21 -3.92
C VAL A 62 6.52 13.34 -5.12
N SER A 63 5.71 12.34 -5.45
CA SER A 63 5.96 11.54 -6.65
C SER A 63 6.03 12.40 -7.91
N SER A 64 5.17 13.42 -8.03
CA SER A 64 5.23 14.35 -9.16
C SER A 64 6.55 15.14 -9.20
N VAL A 65 7.03 15.58 -8.03
CA VAL A 65 8.29 16.33 -7.89
C VAL A 65 9.52 15.45 -8.18
N LEU A 66 9.43 14.16 -7.87
CA LEU A 66 10.46 13.16 -8.14
C LEU A 66 10.41 12.61 -9.58
N GLY A 67 9.35 12.91 -10.34
CA GLY A 67 9.13 12.34 -11.68
C GLY A 67 8.77 10.85 -11.63
N GLU A 68 8.15 10.40 -10.54
CA GLU A 68 7.71 9.03 -10.37
C GLU A 68 6.33 8.79 -10.94
N ARG A 69 6.10 7.56 -11.38
CA ARG A 69 4.81 7.17 -11.94
C ARG A 69 3.75 6.97 -10.85
N THR A 70 4.15 6.58 -9.64
CA THR A 70 3.24 6.31 -8.53
C THR A 70 3.80 6.85 -7.21
N ARG A 71 2.91 7.16 -6.26
CA ARG A 71 3.21 7.79 -4.96
C ARG A 71 4.05 6.96 -3.99
N PHE A 72 4.23 5.67 -4.25
CA PHE A 72 4.97 4.74 -3.39
C PHE A 72 6.19 4.13 -4.06
N GLN A 73 6.51 4.55 -5.29
CA GLN A 73 7.56 3.92 -6.10
C GLN A 73 8.92 3.94 -5.38
N THR A 74 9.39 5.10 -4.92
CA THR A 74 10.66 5.21 -4.20
C THR A 74 10.64 4.42 -2.90
N LEU A 75 9.57 4.52 -2.10
CA LEU A 75 9.44 3.77 -0.84
C LEU A 75 9.62 2.27 -1.05
N VAL A 76 8.93 1.68 -2.03
CA VAL A 76 9.04 0.24 -2.29
C VAL A 76 10.41 -0.10 -2.90
N SER A 77 10.97 0.76 -3.77
CA SER A 77 12.30 0.52 -4.34
C SER A 77 13.42 0.51 -3.30
N GLU A 78 13.31 1.34 -2.25
CA GLU A 78 14.31 1.45 -1.19
C GLU A 78 14.35 0.21 -0.27
N LEU A 79 13.27 -0.58 -0.22
CA LEU A 79 13.28 -1.86 0.50
C LEU A 79 14.24 -2.89 -0.12
N HIS A 80 14.44 -2.82 -1.44
CA HIS A 80 15.37 -3.70 -2.16
C HIS A 80 16.82 -3.28 -2.03
N ARG A 81 17.09 -2.07 -1.55
CA ARG A 81 18.43 -1.54 -1.47
C ARG A 81 19.20 -2.17 -0.31
N SER A 82 20.49 -2.39 -0.54
CA SER A 82 21.46 -2.67 0.52
C SER A 82 22.39 -1.47 0.66
N TYR A 83 22.67 -1.13 1.90
CA TYR A 83 23.56 -0.04 2.29
C TYR A 83 24.87 -0.61 2.85
N PRO A 84 25.96 0.18 2.92
CA PRO A 84 27.25 -0.29 3.44
C PRO A 84 27.17 -0.87 4.85
N SER A 85 26.21 -0.41 5.66
CA SER A 85 25.90 -0.99 6.96
C SER A 85 24.62 -1.83 6.89
N GLU A 86 24.71 -3.09 7.30
CA GLU A 86 23.54 -3.96 7.51
C GLU A 86 22.55 -3.35 8.51
N LYS A 87 23.05 -2.65 9.54
CA LYS A 87 22.22 -1.93 10.51
C LYS A 87 21.41 -0.81 9.86
N GLU A 88 22.02 -0.05 8.96
CA GLU A 88 21.32 1.02 8.23
C GLU A 88 20.31 0.45 7.22
N THR A 89 20.67 -0.67 6.58
CA THR A 89 19.77 -1.43 5.71
C THR A 89 18.52 -1.89 6.45
N ASP A 90 18.71 -2.56 7.59
CA ASP A 90 17.61 -3.04 8.43
C ASP A 90 16.76 -1.88 8.97
N ARG A 91 17.39 -0.80 9.46
CA ARG A 91 16.67 0.38 9.96
C ARG A 91 15.84 1.06 8.87
N THR A 92 16.36 1.16 7.66
CA THR A 92 15.63 1.71 6.50
C THR A 92 14.41 0.86 6.18
N ARG A 93 14.57 -0.46 6.12
CA ARG A 93 13.47 -1.40 5.87
C ARG A 93 12.41 -1.34 6.96
N ILE A 94 12.81 -1.25 8.23
CA ILE A 94 11.90 -1.09 9.37
C ILE A 94 11.08 0.20 9.24
N ALA A 95 11.73 1.33 8.95
CA ALA A 95 11.04 2.61 8.83
C ALA A 95 10.00 2.59 7.71
N ILE A 96 10.37 2.08 6.53
CA ILE A 96 9.48 2.01 5.37
C ILE A 96 8.31 1.06 5.63
N LEU A 97 8.56 -0.16 6.11
CA LEU A 97 7.47 -1.08 6.46
C LEU A 97 6.60 -0.55 7.60
N GLY A 98 7.19 0.18 8.55
CA GLY A 98 6.46 0.89 9.60
C GLY A 98 5.46 1.88 9.00
N LEU A 99 5.89 2.72 8.05
CA LEU A 99 5.01 3.65 7.35
C LEU A 99 3.92 2.92 6.54
N ILE A 100 4.28 1.88 5.77
CA ILE A 100 3.31 1.08 5.00
C ILE A 100 2.24 0.50 5.94
N ASN A 101 2.66 -0.09 7.05
CA ASN A 101 1.75 -0.66 8.04
C ASN A 101 0.89 0.40 8.73
N ALA A 102 1.41 1.61 8.96
CA ALA A 102 0.63 2.73 9.50
C ALA A 102 -0.45 3.18 8.50
N LEU A 103 -0.08 3.34 7.22
CA LEU A 103 -1.00 3.71 6.15
C LEU A 103 -2.13 2.70 5.93
N LEU A 104 -1.87 1.40 6.15
CA LEU A 104 -2.86 0.34 6.01
C LEU A 104 -3.77 0.14 7.24
N ARG A 105 -3.42 0.68 8.41
CA ARG A 105 -4.14 0.41 9.67
C ARG A 105 -4.82 1.64 10.29
N THR A 106 -4.55 2.83 9.78
CA THR A 106 -5.04 4.08 10.38
C THR A 106 -5.91 4.86 9.41
N GLY A 107 -6.63 5.86 9.93
CA GLY A 107 -7.42 6.78 9.12
C GLY A 107 -8.50 6.07 8.30
N HIS A 108 -8.64 6.42 7.03
CA HIS A 108 -9.65 5.79 6.16
C HIS A 108 -9.43 4.30 5.96
N ALA A 109 -8.18 3.83 6.06
CA ALA A 109 -7.88 2.41 5.93
C ALA A 109 -8.38 1.60 7.14
N GLU A 110 -8.59 2.22 8.30
CA GLU A 110 -9.18 1.54 9.46
C GLU A 110 -10.68 1.28 9.25
N ALA A 111 -11.41 2.30 8.81
CA ALA A 111 -12.88 2.26 8.70
C ALA A 111 -13.41 1.65 7.39
N SER A 112 -12.60 1.59 6.33
CA SER A 112 -13.04 1.11 5.01
C SER A 112 -12.13 0.00 4.48
N LEU A 113 -12.66 -1.22 4.45
CA LEU A 113 -12.00 -2.38 3.83
C LEU A 113 -11.68 -2.12 2.35
N GLU A 114 -12.62 -1.54 1.59
CA GLU A 114 -12.40 -1.22 0.17
C GLU A 114 -11.22 -0.28 -0.03
N PHE A 115 -11.13 0.79 0.78
CA PHE A 115 -10.01 1.72 0.73
C PHE A 115 -8.69 1.02 1.09
N ARG A 116 -8.68 0.22 2.15
CA ARG A 116 -7.49 -0.51 2.61
C ARG A 116 -7.00 -1.52 1.57
N VAL A 117 -7.92 -2.23 0.91
CA VAL A 117 -7.61 -3.17 -0.18
C VAL A 117 -7.06 -2.42 -1.39
N HIS A 118 -7.69 -1.31 -1.80
CA HIS A 118 -7.19 -0.47 -2.88
C HIS A 118 -5.75 0.01 -2.63
N LEU A 119 -5.51 0.55 -1.43
CA LEU A 119 -4.19 1.02 -1.02
C LEU A 119 -3.16 -0.13 -0.99
N ARG A 120 -3.55 -1.32 -0.55
CA ARG A 120 -2.68 -2.51 -0.61
C ARG A 120 -2.36 -2.91 -2.04
N CYS A 121 -3.32 -2.83 -2.97
CA CYS A 121 -3.08 -3.11 -4.38
C CYS A 121 -2.01 -2.18 -4.97
N GLU A 122 -1.95 -0.90 -4.57
CA GLU A 122 -0.87 0.00 -5.00
C GLU A 122 0.52 -0.51 -4.61
N PHE A 123 0.69 -1.03 -3.39
CA PHE A 123 1.96 -1.64 -2.98
C PHE A 123 2.24 -2.95 -3.71
N LEU A 124 1.22 -3.79 -3.92
CA LEU A 124 1.38 -5.07 -4.62
C LEU A 124 1.79 -4.86 -6.09
N MET A 125 1.23 -3.85 -6.77
CA MET A 125 1.62 -3.47 -8.14
C MET A 125 3.09 -3.04 -8.23
N LEU A 126 3.68 -2.56 -7.14
CA LEU A 126 5.10 -2.22 -7.04
C LEU A 126 5.99 -3.42 -6.65
N GLY A 127 5.44 -4.63 -6.56
CA GLY A 127 6.19 -5.84 -6.25
C GLY A 127 6.41 -6.09 -4.75
N MET A 128 5.59 -5.50 -3.87
CA MET A 128 5.75 -5.64 -2.42
C MET A 128 5.72 -7.10 -1.93
N ALA A 129 4.93 -7.98 -2.55
CA ALA A 129 4.89 -9.40 -2.19
C ALA A 129 6.26 -10.08 -2.39
N ARG A 130 6.89 -9.86 -3.56
CA ARG A 130 8.24 -10.37 -3.84
C ARG A 130 9.27 -9.73 -2.91
N THR A 131 9.15 -8.43 -2.66
CA THR A 131 10.02 -7.68 -1.75
C THR A 131 10.02 -8.29 -0.36
N ALA A 132 8.83 -8.52 0.21
CA ALA A 132 8.66 -9.12 1.54
C ALA A 132 9.33 -10.50 1.63
N THR A 133 9.18 -11.35 0.61
CA THR A 133 9.83 -12.66 0.54
C THR A 133 11.35 -12.56 0.47
N LEU A 134 11.89 -11.61 -0.30
CA LEU A 134 13.33 -11.45 -0.48
C LEU A 134 14.03 -10.91 0.77
N ILE A 135 13.41 -9.99 1.51
CA ILE A 135 14.04 -9.37 2.69
C ILE A 135 13.88 -10.19 3.97
N ARG A 136 12.87 -11.08 4.03
CA ARG A 136 12.57 -11.88 5.23
C ARG A 136 13.75 -12.71 5.77
N PRO A 137 14.57 -13.40 4.95
CA PRO A 137 15.69 -14.21 5.46
C PRO A 137 16.79 -13.40 6.17
N GLN A 138 16.87 -12.10 5.89
CA GLN A 138 17.88 -11.19 6.44
C GLN A 138 17.29 -10.25 7.51
N ALA A 139 16.02 -10.43 7.87
CA ALA A 139 15.31 -9.50 8.73
C ALA A 139 15.74 -9.63 10.19
N SER A 140 15.93 -8.50 10.87
CA SER A 140 15.94 -8.49 12.33
C SER A 140 14.56 -8.86 12.89
N ASN A 141 14.48 -9.23 14.17
CA ASN A 141 13.20 -9.52 14.83
C ASN A 141 12.17 -8.38 14.64
N ARG A 142 12.62 -7.12 14.74
CA ARG A 142 11.76 -5.96 14.57
C ARG A 142 11.27 -5.80 13.13
N LEU A 143 12.11 -6.12 12.14
CA LEU A 143 11.68 -6.11 10.75
C LEU A 143 10.70 -7.28 10.47
N GLN A 144 10.95 -8.43 11.08
CA GLN A 144 10.07 -9.59 10.99
C GLN A 144 8.68 -9.30 11.57
N ASP A 145 8.58 -8.62 12.70
CA ASP A 145 7.29 -8.19 13.29
C ASP A 145 6.48 -7.35 12.30
N HIS A 146 7.13 -6.42 11.59
CA HIS A 146 6.45 -5.60 10.58
C HIS A 146 6.04 -6.39 9.33
N LEU A 147 6.82 -7.39 8.91
CA LEU A 147 6.48 -8.29 7.81
C LEU A 147 5.30 -9.19 8.18
N ASP A 148 5.27 -9.69 9.42
CA ASP A 148 4.19 -10.53 9.94
C ASP A 148 2.91 -9.73 10.09
N LEU A 149 2.98 -8.49 10.57
CA LEU A 149 1.85 -7.57 10.63
C LEU A 149 1.27 -7.29 9.23
N PHE A 150 2.13 -7.03 8.23
CA PHE A 150 1.68 -6.80 6.86
C PHE A 150 0.92 -8.00 6.29
N GLU A 151 1.43 -9.21 6.53
CA GLU A 151 0.81 -10.46 6.09
C GLU A 151 -0.48 -10.80 6.85
N MET A 152 -0.49 -10.58 8.17
CA MET A 152 -1.65 -10.79 9.03
C MET A 152 -2.83 -9.93 8.58
N MET A 153 -2.63 -8.62 8.41
CA MET A 153 -3.67 -7.71 7.94
C MET A 153 -4.19 -8.10 6.55
N ARG A 154 -3.35 -8.65 5.67
CA ARG A 154 -3.80 -9.15 4.36
C ARG A 154 -4.74 -10.34 4.51
N LYS A 155 -4.39 -11.31 5.37
CA LYS A 155 -5.21 -12.50 5.61
C LYS A 155 -6.54 -12.13 6.27
N GLU A 156 -6.54 -11.19 7.21
CA GLU A 156 -7.78 -10.66 7.80
C GLU A 156 -8.70 -10.04 6.75
N ASP A 157 -8.15 -9.20 5.87
CA ASP A 157 -8.89 -8.60 4.77
C ASP A 157 -9.47 -9.66 3.81
N GLU A 158 -8.69 -10.70 3.51
CA GLU A 158 -9.11 -11.83 2.67
C GLU A 158 -10.27 -12.62 3.29
N ILE A 159 -10.24 -12.86 4.60
CA ILE A 159 -11.32 -13.54 5.33
C ILE A 159 -12.61 -12.71 5.25
N VAL A 160 -12.53 -11.40 5.50
CA VAL A 160 -13.70 -10.50 5.43
C VAL A 160 -14.25 -10.43 3.99
N LEU A 161 -13.38 -10.35 2.98
CA LEU A 161 -13.78 -10.36 1.57
C LEU A 161 -14.45 -11.68 1.16
N SER A 162 -13.95 -12.81 1.64
CA SER A 162 -14.52 -14.14 1.33
C SER A 162 -15.85 -14.44 2.03
N GLY A 163 -16.37 -13.50 2.83
CA GLY A 163 -17.61 -13.68 3.59
C GLY A 163 -17.52 -14.69 4.74
N ARG A 164 -16.31 -15.15 5.11
CA ARG A 164 -16.12 -16.21 6.13
C ARG A 164 -16.39 -15.76 7.57
N ASN A 165 -16.69 -14.48 7.79
CA ASN A 165 -17.04 -13.90 9.10
C ASN A 165 -18.53 -13.53 9.22
N SER A 166 -19.41 -13.92 8.29
CA SER A 166 -20.83 -13.61 8.38
C SER A 166 -21.58 -14.56 9.31
N GLU A 167 -21.33 -14.45 10.61
CA GLU A 167 -22.28 -14.92 11.64
C GLU A 167 -23.32 -13.83 12.01
N ASP A 168 -23.16 -12.59 11.55
CA ASP A 168 -24.05 -11.47 11.94
C ASP A 168 -24.33 -10.46 10.82
N SER A 169 -24.90 -10.91 9.71
CA SER A 169 -25.57 -10.01 8.76
C SER A 169 -26.62 -10.76 7.95
N GLY A 170 -27.90 -10.52 8.26
CA GLY A 170 -29.03 -10.78 7.37
C GLY A 170 -29.02 -9.93 6.08
N ALA A 171 -27.84 -9.47 5.65
CA ALA A 171 -27.58 -8.93 4.34
C ALA A 171 -26.72 -9.97 3.60
N SER A 172 -27.42 -10.91 2.98
CA SER A 172 -26.88 -11.71 1.88
C SER A 172 -26.02 -10.81 0.98
N SER A 173 -24.77 -11.16 0.74
CA SER A 173 -24.31 -11.02 -0.64
C SER A 173 -24.96 -12.19 -1.38
N PRO A 174 -26.00 -11.98 -2.19
CA PRO A 174 -26.71 -13.07 -2.86
C PRO A 174 -25.89 -13.67 -4.00
N VAL A 175 -24.60 -13.33 -4.10
CA VAL A 175 -23.75 -13.65 -5.23
C VAL A 175 -23.01 -14.94 -4.93
N ASN A 176 -23.41 -16.00 -5.60
CA ASN A 176 -22.67 -17.25 -5.60
C ASN A 176 -21.36 -17.07 -6.40
N PHE A 177 -20.24 -16.96 -5.69
CA PHE A 177 -18.92 -16.79 -6.31
C PHE A 177 -18.38 -18.05 -7.00
N GLU A 178 -19.10 -19.17 -6.95
CA GLU A 178 -18.76 -20.38 -7.72
C GLU A 178 -19.43 -20.40 -9.11
N SER A 179 -20.38 -19.49 -9.37
CA SER A 179 -21.03 -19.32 -10.67
C SER A 179 -20.50 -18.08 -11.38
N ALA A 180 -19.84 -18.29 -12.53
CA ALA A 180 -19.40 -17.19 -13.40
C ALA A 180 -20.59 -16.31 -13.86
N GLY A 181 -21.77 -16.91 -14.04
CA GLY A 181 -23.00 -16.20 -14.40
C GLY A 181 -23.45 -15.25 -13.29
N ASP A 182 -23.51 -15.74 -12.05
CA ASP A 182 -24.01 -14.98 -10.90
C ASP A 182 -23.06 -13.82 -10.57
N ILE A 183 -21.74 -14.06 -10.68
CA ILE A 183 -20.72 -13.01 -10.57
C ILE A 183 -20.91 -11.95 -11.65
N ALA A 184 -21.10 -12.36 -12.92
CA ALA A 184 -21.28 -11.44 -14.04
C ALA A 184 -22.55 -10.59 -13.88
N GLU A 185 -23.67 -11.20 -13.47
CA GLU A 185 -24.93 -10.51 -13.21
C GLU A 185 -24.80 -9.50 -12.05
N ALA A 186 -24.16 -9.90 -10.95
CA ALA A 186 -23.94 -9.03 -9.80
C ALA A 186 -23.05 -7.82 -10.15
N LEU A 187 -21.94 -8.06 -10.86
CA LEU A 187 -21.05 -7.01 -11.33
C LEU A 187 -21.76 -6.06 -12.29
N HIS A 188 -22.49 -6.60 -13.27
CA HIS A 188 -23.26 -5.79 -14.20
C HIS A 188 -24.34 -4.97 -13.49
N SER A 189 -25.09 -5.56 -12.57
CA SER A 189 -26.12 -4.86 -11.78
C SER A 189 -25.55 -3.71 -10.95
N LYS A 190 -24.37 -3.92 -10.33
CA LYS A 190 -23.66 -2.90 -9.55
C LYS A 190 -23.11 -1.77 -10.43
N LEU A 191 -22.66 -2.09 -11.65
CA LEU A 191 -21.95 -1.15 -12.51
C LEU A 191 -22.83 -0.48 -13.56
N LYS A 192 -24.03 -0.98 -13.87
CA LYS A 192 -24.88 -0.52 -14.99
C LYS A 192 -25.15 0.99 -15.03
N SER A 193 -25.18 1.65 -13.88
CA SER A 193 -25.40 3.11 -13.74
C SER A 193 -24.14 3.88 -13.31
N SER A 194 -23.00 3.19 -13.22
CA SER A 194 -21.73 3.77 -12.81
C SER A 194 -20.93 4.25 -14.02
N PRO A 195 -20.20 5.38 -13.92
CA PRO A 195 -19.23 5.78 -14.94
C PRO A 195 -18.09 4.75 -15.10
N ALA A 196 -17.98 3.75 -14.21
CA ALA A 196 -17.03 2.65 -14.34
C ALA A 196 -17.46 1.55 -15.32
N LEU A 197 -18.72 1.52 -15.79
CA LEU A 197 -19.21 0.47 -16.71
C LEU A 197 -18.36 0.35 -17.99
N PRO A 198 -18.02 1.44 -18.71
CA PRO A 198 -17.20 1.33 -19.91
C PRO A 198 -15.79 0.79 -19.62
N HIS A 199 -15.23 1.10 -18.44
CA HIS A 199 -13.93 0.59 -18.01
C HIS A 199 -13.98 -0.92 -17.69
N PHE A 200 -15.04 -1.37 -17.01
CA PHE A 200 -15.26 -2.79 -16.74
C PHE A 200 -15.47 -3.58 -18.04
N MET A 201 -16.25 -3.05 -18.99
CA MET A 201 -16.40 -3.64 -20.32
C MET A 201 -15.07 -3.73 -21.06
N SER A 202 -14.25 -2.68 -20.99
CA SER A 202 -12.90 -2.71 -21.56
C SER A 202 -12.02 -3.79 -20.90
N LEU A 203 -12.14 -3.99 -19.59
CA LEU A 203 -11.41 -5.05 -18.87
C LEU A 203 -11.84 -6.44 -19.35
N LEU A 204 -13.14 -6.69 -19.48
CA LEU A 204 -13.67 -7.95 -20.05
C LEU A 204 -13.16 -8.18 -21.48
N GLN A 205 -13.15 -7.14 -22.32
CA GLN A 205 -12.58 -7.21 -23.68
C GLN A 205 -11.09 -7.58 -23.66
N HIS A 206 -10.31 -7.03 -22.73
CA HIS A 206 -8.90 -7.39 -22.59
C HIS A 206 -8.71 -8.82 -22.05
N MET A 207 -9.60 -9.32 -21.21
CA MET A 207 -9.57 -10.72 -20.76
C MET A 207 -9.74 -11.71 -21.93
N PHE A 208 -10.52 -11.36 -22.96
CA PHE A 208 -10.58 -12.15 -24.21
C PHE A 208 -9.26 -12.16 -25.00
N MET A 209 -8.39 -11.16 -24.80
CA MET A 209 -7.08 -11.08 -25.45
C MET A 209 -5.97 -11.80 -24.68
N VAL A 210 -6.23 -12.26 -23.45
CA VAL A 210 -5.30 -13.12 -22.72
C VAL A 210 -5.31 -14.49 -23.40
N SER A 211 -4.34 -14.72 -24.27
CA SER A 211 -4.16 -16.00 -24.96
C SER A 211 -4.08 -17.15 -23.96
N PHE A 212 -4.88 -18.19 -24.17
CA PHE A 212 -4.76 -19.46 -23.45
C PHE A 212 -3.44 -20.14 -23.88
N THR A 213 -2.31 -19.77 -23.28
CA THR A 213 -1.08 -20.58 -23.41
C THR A 213 -1.17 -21.76 -22.44
N GLY A 214 -2.11 -22.67 -22.74
CA GLY A 214 -2.14 -24.02 -22.20
C GLY A 214 -1.55 -24.96 -23.25
N TYR A 215 -0.41 -25.55 -22.92
CA TYR A 215 0.25 -26.60 -23.68
C TYR A 215 -0.75 -27.69 -24.13
N SER A 216 -0.96 -27.84 -25.44
CA SER A 216 -1.44 -29.09 -26.02
C SER A 216 -0.22 -29.94 -26.33
N ILE A 217 0.23 -30.75 -25.36
CA ILE A 217 1.17 -31.85 -25.63
C ILE A 217 0.29 -33.02 -26.05
N HIS A 218 0.18 -33.23 -27.37
CA HIS A 218 -0.14 -34.54 -27.94
C HIS A 218 1.17 -35.32 -28.13
#